data_AF-A0AA89Q7F8-F1
#
_entry.id   AF-A0AA89Q7F8-F1
#
_cell.length_a   1.000
_cell.length_b   1.000
_cell.length_c   1.000
_cell.angle_alpha   90.00
_cell.angle_beta   90.00
_cell.angle_gamma   90.00
#
_symmetry.space_group_name_H-M   'P 1'
#
loop_
_entity.id
_entity.type
_entity.pdbx_description
1 polymer ?
#
loop_
_entity_poly.entity_id
_entity_poly.type
_entity_poly.pdbx_seq_one_letter_code
_entity_poly.pdbx_strand_id
1 'polypeptide(L)'
;MDTFDHKVVEDFIRTLERNGIGLAAQANAFDRLKAILLDADRLGLFDDNPVAGVKPPQYDPKRVVIPTPEQLRQIRTAGDDSFLLVADLMSGCGMRNGEAFAVNVNNIVADDVYRITEQVNRTTCQYERLKHRKAGEYRDVPLPARVRQTTEWYAAEHGTVDHRRHFQDLPAPHARLHQQSSPHPQHEPRLIAVIHRARPTAVVECKRIYSE
;
A
#
# COMPACT_ATOMS: atom_id res chain seq x y z
N MET A 1 31.68 -12.17 -25.55
CA MET A 1 30.44 -12.96 -25.64
C MET A 1 29.56 -12.42 -24.54
N ASP A 2 28.61 -11.56 -24.90
CA ASP A 2 27.78 -10.80 -23.96
C ASP A 2 26.67 -11.70 -23.42
N THR A 3 27.05 -12.66 -22.58
CA THR A 3 26.11 -13.61 -21.95
C THR A 3 25.85 -13.22 -20.50
N PHE A 4 24.66 -13.51 -20.00
CA PHE A 4 24.36 -13.38 -18.57
C PHE A 4 25.03 -14.54 -17.84
N ASP A 5 25.90 -14.24 -16.89
CA ASP A 5 26.49 -15.20 -15.96
C ASP A 5 26.24 -14.76 -14.50
N HIS A 6 26.68 -15.57 -13.54
CA HIS A 6 26.55 -15.27 -12.12
C HIS A 6 27.19 -13.93 -11.72
N LYS A 7 28.27 -13.49 -12.38
CA LYS A 7 28.95 -12.23 -12.07
C LYS A 7 28.08 -11.04 -12.46
N VAL A 8 27.43 -11.09 -13.61
CA VAL A 8 26.49 -10.05 -14.04
C VAL A 8 25.34 -9.90 -13.03
N VAL A 9 24.83 -11.02 -12.51
CA VAL A 9 23.75 -11.00 -11.50
C VAL A 9 24.27 -10.46 -10.15
N GLU A 10 25.47 -10.84 -9.73
CA GLU A 10 26.10 -10.29 -8.52
C GLU A 10 26.38 -8.79 -8.63
N ASP A 11 26.88 -8.33 -9.78
CA ASP A 11 27.14 -6.91 -10.05
C ASP A 11 25.85 -6.09 -10.09
N PHE A 12 24.74 -6.67 -10.57
CA PHE A 12 23.42 -6.07 -10.47
C PHE A 12 23.02 -5.82 -9.01
N ILE A 13 23.19 -6.83 -8.14
CA ILE A 13 22.89 -6.69 -6.69
C ILE A 13 23.78 -5.62 -6.06
N ARG A 14 25.10 -5.68 -6.30
CA ARG A 14 26.07 -4.68 -5.79
C ARG A 14 25.74 -3.26 -6.25
N THR A 15 25.23 -3.11 -7.46
CA THR A 15 24.81 -1.80 -8.00
C THR A 15 23.58 -1.27 -7.26
N LEU A 16 22.60 -2.12 -6.95
CA LEU A 16 21.44 -1.72 -6.14
C LEU A 16 21.86 -1.31 -4.72
N GLU A 17 22.79 -2.04 -4.11
CA GLU A 17 23.36 -1.71 -2.80
C GLU A 17 24.12 -0.38 -2.82
N ARG A 18 25.02 -0.19 -3.79
CA ARG A 18 25.80 1.05 -3.96
C ARG A 18 24.91 2.27 -4.18
N ASN A 19 23.79 2.10 -4.87
CA ASN A 19 22.82 3.16 -5.13
C ASN A 19 21.89 3.42 -3.93
N GLY A 20 22.06 2.72 -2.81
CA GLY A 20 21.24 2.92 -1.60
C GLY A 20 19.78 2.48 -1.77
N ILE A 21 19.49 1.56 -2.69
CA ILE A 21 18.13 1.07 -2.89
C ILE A 21 17.68 0.29 -1.65
N GLY A 22 16.47 0.52 -1.15
CA GLY A 22 15.98 -0.18 0.04
C GLY A 22 15.87 -1.71 -0.15
N LEU A 23 16.22 -2.49 0.87
CA LEU A 23 16.31 -3.97 0.82
C LEU A 23 15.06 -4.65 0.24
N ALA A 24 13.85 -4.16 0.56
CA ALA A 24 12.61 -4.70 -0.02
C ALA A 24 12.55 -4.53 -1.54
N ALA A 25 13.04 -3.41 -2.06
CA ALA A 25 13.09 -3.15 -3.49
C ALA A 25 14.20 -3.97 -4.15
N GLN A 26 15.34 -4.15 -3.48
CA GLN A 26 16.42 -5.03 -3.95
C GLN A 26 15.94 -6.47 -4.11
N ALA A 27 15.34 -7.04 -3.05
CA ALA A 27 14.81 -8.40 -3.06
C ALA A 27 13.76 -8.59 -4.17
N ASN A 28 12.82 -7.65 -4.33
CA ASN A 28 11.84 -7.71 -5.41
C ASN A 28 12.43 -7.62 -6.81
N ALA A 29 13.46 -6.77 -7.00
CA ALA A 29 14.11 -6.62 -8.29
C ALA A 29 14.90 -7.89 -8.63
N PHE A 30 15.61 -8.45 -7.65
CA PHE A 30 16.31 -9.72 -7.77
C PHE A 30 15.36 -10.87 -8.10
N ASP A 31 14.24 -11.02 -7.38
CA ASP A 31 13.27 -12.10 -7.61
C ASP A 31 12.72 -12.08 -9.05
N ARG A 32 12.48 -10.88 -9.60
CA ARG A 32 12.02 -10.71 -10.99
C ARG A 32 13.10 -11.07 -11.98
N LEU A 33 14.32 -10.56 -11.80
CA LEU A 33 15.45 -10.87 -12.66
C LEU A 33 15.72 -12.39 -12.66
N LYS A 34 15.75 -12.99 -11.47
CA LYS A 34 15.91 -14.43 -11.29
C LYS A 34 14.84 -15.22 -12.03
N ALA A 35 13.57 -14.83 -11.93
CA ALA A 35 12.48 -15.52 -12.63
C ALA A 35 12.67 -15.47 -14.17
N ILE A 36 13.07 -14.33 -14.72
CA ILE A 36 13.33 -14.18 -16.17
C ILE A 36 14.51 -15.05 -16.59
N LEU A 37 15.61 -15.01 -15.84
CA LEU A 37 16.83 -15.76 -16.17
C LEU A 37 16.63 -17.27 -16.06
N LEU A 38 15.87 -17.75 -15.07
CA LEU A 38 15.52 -19.17 -14.95
C LEU A 38 14.61 -19.65 -16.09
N ASP A 39 13.72 -18.80 -16.60
CA ASP A 39 12.90 -19.15 -17.76
C ASP A 39 13.74 -19.22 -19.05
N ALA A 40 14.70 -18.31 -19.21
CA ALA A 40 15.65 -18.32 -20.32
C ALA A 40 16.61 -19.53 -20.28
N ASP A 41 17.12 -19.89 -19.10
CA ASP A 41 17.91 -21.10 -18.85
C ASP A 41 17.12 -22.37 -19.23
N ARG A 42 15.85 -22.44 -18.81
CA ARG A 42 14.93 -23.54 -19.20
C ARG A 42 14.74 -23.67 -20.71
N LEU A 43 14.85 -22.56 -21.45
CA LEU A 43 14.78 -22.53 -22.92
C LEU A 43 16.12 -22.84 -23.59
N GLY A 44 17.19 -23.09 -22.83
CA GLY A 44 18.54 -23.40 -23.34
C GLY A 44 19.26 -22.18 -23.91
N LEU A 45 18.91 -20.96 -23.48
CA LEU A 45 19.57 -19.74 -23.94
C LEU A 45 20.94 -19.52 -23.30
N PHE A 46 21.29 -20.28 -22.27
CA PHE A 46 22.57 -20.23 -21.58
C PHE A 46 23.17 -21.65 -21.50
N ASP A 47 24.49 -21.72 -21.58
CA ASP A 47 25.24 -22.97 -21.39
C ASP A 47 25.20 -23.42 -19.93
N ASP A 48 25.15 -22.46 -19.00
CA ASP A 48 25.09 -22.65 -17.55
C ASP A 48 24.02 -21.75 -16.92
N ASN A 49 23.45 -22.19 -15.80
CA ASN A 49 22.44 -21.43 -15.08
C ASN A 49 23.04 -20.13 -14.47
N PRO A 50 22.61 -18.94 -14.92
CA PRO A 50 23.21 -17.66 -14.55
C PRO A 50 22.91 -17.23 -13.11
N VAL A 51 21.97 -17.87 -12.41
CA VAL A 51 21.65 -17.57 -11.01
C VAL A 51 22.16 -18.63 -10.03
N ALA A 52 22.83 -19.67 -10.54
CA ALA A 52 23.43 -20.69 -9.69
C ALA A 52 24.50 -20.07 -8.78
N GLY A 53 24.41 -20.35 -7.47
CA GLY A 53 25.37 -19.85 -6.47
C GLY A 53 25.20 -18.39 -6.05
N VAL A 54 24.37 -17.61 -6.73
CA VAL A 54 24.14 -16.19 -6.39
C VAL A 54 23.40 -16.06 -5.06
N LYS A 55 23.94 -15.25 -4.16
CA LYS A 55 23.32 -14.96 -2.86
C LYS A 55 22.26 -13.86 -3.02
N PRO A 56 20.97 -14.12 -2.69
CA PRO A 56 19.92 -13.13 -2.82
C PRO A 56 20.04 -12.01 -1.77
N PRO A 57 19.56 -10.79 -2.06
CA PRO A 57 19.40 -9.74 -1.06
C PRO A 57 18.51 -10.22 0.09
N GLN A 58 18.96 -10.05 1.33
CA GLN A 58 18.19 -10.43 2.51
C GLN A 58 17.29 -9.28 2.95
N TYR A 59 15.98 -9.52 2.94
CA TYR A 59 15.00 -8.58 3.46
C TYR A 59 14.18 -9.24 4.55
N ASP A 60 14.47 -8.86 5.80
CA ASP A 60 13.69 -9.25 6.96
C ASP A 60 12.78 -8.08 7.40
N PRO A 61 11.49 -8.10 7.04
CA PRO A 61 10.58 -7.02 7.39
C PRO A 61 10.32 -7.00 8.90
N LYS A 62 10.51 -5.82 9.52
CA LYS A 62 10.07 -5.62 10.90
C LYS A 62 8.57 -5.90 11.02
N ARG A 63 8.19 -6.54 12.13
CA ARG A 63 6.78 -6.80 12.46
C ARG A 63 5.99 -5.49 12.44
N VAL A 64 4.88 -5.48 11.71
CA VAL A 64 3.95 -4.36 11.71
C VAL A 64 3.26 -4.29 13.07
N VAL A 65 3.32 -3.13 13.71
CA VAL A 65 2.62 -2.84 14.96
C VAL A 65 1.30 -2.16 14.63
N ILE A 66 0.20 -2.70 15.16
CA ILE A 66 -1.12 -2.10 15.02
C ILE A 66 -1.25 -0.99 16.07
N PRO A 67 -1.68 0.24 15.70
CA PRO A 67 -1.89 1.31 16.66
C PRO A 67 -2.89 0.91 17.74
N THR A 68 -2.64 1.34 18.97
CA THR A 68 -3.62 1.23 20.06
C THR A 68 -4.84 2.13 19.78
N PRO A 69 -6.00 1.89 20.43
CA PRO A 69 -7.15 2.78 20.28
C PRO A 69 -6.86 4.24 20.63
N GLU A 70 -5.98 4.50 21.61
CA GLU A 70 -5.56 5.86 21.98
C GLU A 70 -4.70 6.50 20.89
N GLN A 71 -3.71 5.79 20.37
CA GLN A 71 -2.91 6.27 19.24
C GLN A 71 -3.78 6.51 18.00
N LEU A 72 -4.79 5.68 17.76
CA LEU A 72 -5.72 5.86 16.65
C LEU A 72 -6.57 7.13 16.82
N ARG A 73 -7.00 7.47 18.03
CA ARG A 73 -7.69 8.75 18.32
C ARG A 73 -6.79 9.95 18.02
N GLN A 74 -5.52 9.87 18.41
CA GLN A 74 -4.53 10.92 18.14
C GLN A 74 -4.27 11.07 16.64
N ILE A 75 -4.13 9.96 15.91
CA ILE A 75 -3.97 9.97 14.45
C ILE A 75 -5.17 10.67 13.80
N ARG A 76 -6.40 10.29 14.16
CA ARG A 76 -7.63 10.86 13.58
C ARG A 76 -7.73 12.38 13.71
N THR A 77 -7.14 12.95 14.76
CA THR A 77 -7.22 14.39 15.06
C THR A 77 -5.97 15.18 14.62
N ALA A 78 -4.96 14.51 14.07
CA ALA A 78 -3.70 15.12 13.67
C ALA A 78 -3.70 15.70 12.24
N GLY A 79 -4.74 15.44 11.44
CA GLY A 79 -4.84 15.84 10.04
C GLY A 79 -6.06 16.71 9.75
N ASP A 80 -6.29 16.96 8.47
CA ASP A 80 -7.50 17.61 7.97
C ASP A 80 -8.70 16.65 7.92
N ASP A 81 -9.87 17.18 7.57
CA ASP A 81 -11.12 16.41 7.45
C ASP A 81 -10.99 15.24 6.46
N SER A 82 -10.19 15.43 5.42
CA SER A 82 -9.91 14.42 4.39
C SER A 82 -9.12 13.25 4.97
N PHE A 83 -8.10 13.57 5.79
CA PHE A 83 -7.30 12.61 6.51
C PHE A 83 -8.12 11.88 7.57
N LEU A 84 -8.99 12.60 8.30
CA LEU A 84 -9.94 12.02 9.25
C LEU A 84 -10.85 10.99 8.58
N LEU A 85 -11.50 11.37 7.46
CA LEU A 85 -12.38 10.47 6.71
C LEU A 85 -11.63 9.20 6.25
N VAL A 86 -10.45 9.36 5.66
CA VAL A 86 -9.65 8.23 5.18
C VAL A 86 -9.20 7.34 6.35
N ALA A 87 -8.75 7.92 7.46
CA ALA A 87 -8.37 7.18 8.65
C ALA A 87 -9.54 6.39 9.25
N ASP A 88 -10.74 6.97 9.26
CA ASP A 88 -11.96 6.33 9.75
C ASP A 88 -12.38 5.15 8.85
N LEU A 89 -12.37 5.32 7.53
CA LEU A 89 -12.68 4.27 6.56
C LEU A 89 -11.66 3.12 6.63
N MET A 90 -10.36 3.44 6.72
CA MET A 90 -9.31 2.42 6.81
C MET A 90 -9.36 1.65 8.12
N SER A 91 -9.43 2.34 9.26
CA SER A 91 -9.38 1.70 10.57
C SER A 91 -10.70 1.09 11.01
N GLY A 92 -11.83 1.66 10.59
CA GLY A 92 -13.17 1.19 10.96
C GLY A 92 -13.74 0.13 10.01
N CYS A 93 -13.43 0.21 8.72
CA CYS A 93 -13.99 -0.70 7.70
C CYS A 93 -12.93 -1.63 7.06
N GLY A 94 -11.65 -1.50 7.43
CA GLY A 94 -10.58 -2.30 6.84
C GLY A 94 -10.36 -2.03 5.35
N MET A 95 -10.61 -0.78 4.92
CA MET A 95 -10.38 -0.36 3.54
C MET A 95 -8.88 -0.17 3.28
N ARG A 96 -8.44 -0.52 2.07
CA ARG A 96 -7.11 -0.13 1.58
C ARG A 96 -7.12 1.35 1.25
N ASN A 97 -5.96 2.03 1.27
CA ASN A 97 -5.88 3.47 0.97
C ASN A 97 -6.63 3.84 -0.31
N GLY A 98 -6.37 3.15 -1.42
CA GLY A 98 -7.04 3.44 -2.70
C GLY A 98 -8.56 3.27 -2.64
N GLU A 99 -9.06 2.30 -1.86
CA GLU A 99 -10.50 2.06 -1.66
C GLU A 99 -11.12 3.20 -0.82
N ALA A 100 -10.45 3.63 0.26
CA ALA A 100 -10.90 4.73 1.11
C ALA A 100 -10.92 6.07 0.36
N PHE A 101 -9.94 6.30 -0.54
CA PHE A 101 -9.92 7.46 -1.42
C PHE A 101 -11.01 7.42 -2.50
N ALA A 102 -11.59 6.26 -2.78
CA ALA A 102 -12.68 6.10 -3.74
C ALA A 102 -14.06 6.00 -3.07
N VAL A 103 -14.21 6.55 -1.87
CA VAL A 103 -15.47 6.51 -1.15
C VAL A 103 -16.58 7.24 -1.93
N ASN A 104 -17.75 6.61 -1.99
CA ASN A 104 -18.96 7.10 -2.64
C ASN A 104 -20.15 6.90 -1.69
N VAL A 105 -20.92 7.94 -1.41
CA VAL A 105 -22.06 7.84 -0.49
C VAL A 105 -23.15 6.89 -1.00
N ASN A 106 -23.29 6.74 -2.32
CA ASN A 106 -24.26 5.81 -2.93
C ASN A 106 -23.89 4.33 -2.74
N ASN A 107 -22.67 4.05 -2.28
CA ASN A 107 -22.21 2.70 -1.98
C ASN A 107 -22.54 2.27 -0.55
N ILE A 108 -23.22 3.10 0.24
CA ILE A 108 -23.87 2.69 1.48
C ILE A 108 -25.15 1.96 1.09
N VAL A 109 -25.10 0.62 1.07
CA VAL A 109 -26.18 -0.22 0.55
C VAL A 109 -27.13 -0.72 1.64
N ALA A 110 -26.74 -0.58 2.90
CA ALA A 110 -27.55 -0.82 4.09
C ALA A 110 -27.03 0.06 5.25
N ASP A 111 -27.76 0.09 6.37
CA ASP A 111 -27.39 0.91 7.53
C ASP A 111 -26.00 0.60 8.09
N ASP A 112 -25.55 -0.65 7.94
CA ASP A 112 -24.31 -1.19 8.48
C ASP A 112 -23.41 -1.83 7.41
N VAL A 113 -23.66 -1.57 6.11
CA VAL A 113 -22.87 -2.15 5.00
C VAL A 113 -22.45 -1.10 3.99
N TYR A 114 -21.15 -1.10 3.68
CA TYR A 114 -20.57 -0.34 2.57
C TYR A 114 -20.06 -1.29 1.48
N ARG A 115 -20.43 -1.01 0.22
CA ARG A 115 -20.01 -1.77 -0.95
C ARG A 115 -18.81 -1.12 -1.63
N ILE A 116 -17.67 -1.78 -1.59
CA ILE A 116 -16.46 -1.30 -2.27
C ILE A 116 -16.50 -1.81 -3.72
N THR A 117 -16.53 -0.89 -4.69
CA THR A 117 -16.59 -1.19 -6.13
C THR A 117 -15.32 -0.80 -6.88
N GLU A 118 -14.58 0.20 -6.38
CA GLU A 118 -13.45 0.80 -7.07
C GLU A 118 -12.39 1.31 -6.09
N GLN A 119 -11.25 1.72 -6.62
CA GLN A 119 -10.13 2.29 -5.87
C GLN A 119 -9.46 3.39 -6.69
N VAL A 120 -8.84 4.37 -6.04
CA VAL A 120 -7.98 5.35 -6.70
C VAL A 120 -6.60 4.76 -6.94
N ASN A 121 -6.13 4.81 -8.19
CA ASN A 121 -4.74 4.56 -8.52
C ASN A 121 -3.90 5.78 -8.18
N ARG A 122 -2.92 5.58 -7.29
CA ARG A 122 -2.07 6.66 -6.78
C ARG A 122 -1.17 7.31 -7.85
N THR A 123 -0.84 6.61 -8.91
CA THR A 123 0.06 7.12 -9.97
C THR A 123 -0.73 7.92 -11.00
N THR A 124 -1.88 7.41 -11.42
CA THR A 124 -2.70 8.05 -12.46
C THR A 124 -3.73 9.03 -11.89
N CYS A 125 -3.98 8.97 -10.58
CA CYS A 125 -5.06 9.66 -9.89
C CYS A 125 -6.44 9.37 -10.53
N GLN A 126 -6.61 8.20 -11.13
CA GLN A 126 -7.86 7.76 -11.75
C GLN A 126 -8.52 6.67 -10.89
N TYR A 127 -9.84 6.56 -11.03
CA TYR A 127 -10.58 5.42 -10.50
C TYR A 127 -10.29 4.17 -11.33
N GLU A 128 -10.03 3.06 -10.64
CA GLU A 128 -9.76 1.77 -11.23
C GLU A 128 -10.54 0.66 -10.52
N ARG A 129 -10.73 -0.47 -11.20
CA ARG A 129 -11.29 -1.69 -10.60
C ARG A 129 -10.48 -2.12 -9.38
N LEU A 130 -11.14 -2.84 -8.48
CA LEU A 130 -10.47 -3.42 -7.32
C LEU A 130 -9.34 -4.38 -7.69
N LYS A 131 -8.27 -4.33 -6.90
CA LYS A 131 -7.14 -5.22 -7.07
C LYS A 131 -7.60 -6.66 -6.88
N HIS A 132 -7.15 -7.55 -7.75
CA HIS A 132 -7.51 -8.98 -7.76
C HIS A 132 -9.01 -9.27 -8.02
N ARG A 133 -9.76 -8.29 -8.57
CA ARG A 133 -11.17 -8.44 -8.94
C ARG A 133 -11.41 -8.06 -10.40
N LYS A 134 -12.38 -8.68 -11.07
CA LYS A 134 -12.79 -8.27 -12.42
C LYS A 134 -13.55 -6.95 -12.38
N ALA A 135 -13.71 -6.30 -13.54
CA ALA A 135 -14.56 -5.12 -13.63
C ALA A 135 -16.00 -5.48 -13.24
N GLY A 136 -16.64 -4.64 -12.43
CA GLY A 136 -18.00 -4.87 -11.91
C GLY A 136 -18.07 -5.76 -10.66
N GLU A 137 -16.98 -6.44 -10.28
CA GLU A 137 -16.94 -7.16 -9.00
C GLU A 137 -16.72 -6.19 -7.83
N TYR A 138 -17.38 -6.48 -6.71
CA TYR A 138 -17.32 -5.68 -5.50
C TYR A 138 -16.98 -6.54 -4.28
N ARG A 139 -16.72 -5.89 -3.15
CA ARG A 139 -16.73 -6.53 -1.83
C ARG A 139 -17.49 -5.67 -0.84
N ASP A 140 -18.30 -6.30 -0.01
CA ASP A 140 -19.00 -5.62 1.07
C ASP A 140 -18.14 -5.63 2.34
N VAL A 141 -18.19 -4.54 3.10
CA VAL A 141 -17.54 -4.41 4.40
C VAL A 141 -18.54 -3.89 5.43
N PRO A 142 -18.40 -4.27 6.72
CA PRO A 142 -19.16 -3.63 7.77
C PRO A 142 -18.91 -2.12 7.79
N LEU A 143 -19.97 -1.35 7.97
CA LEU A 143 -19.94 0.10 8.10
C LEU A 143 -20.39 0.49 9.51
N PRO A 144 -19.46 0.69 10.45
CA PRO A 144 -19.81 1.17 11.78
C PRO A 144 -20.50 2.54 11.72
N ALA A 145 -21.52 2.76 12.55
CA ALA A 145 -22.32 3.98 12.56
C ALA A 145 -21.47 5.28 12.62
N ARG A 146 -20.38 5.27 13.39
CA ARG A 146 -19.44 6.41 13.46
C ARG A 146 -18.76 6.71 12.12
N VAL A 147 -18.36 5.68 11.38
CA VAL A 147 -17.71 5.84 10.07
C VAL A 147 -18.74 6.33 9.05
N ARG A 148 -19.97 5.82 9.11
CA ARG A 148 -21.10 6.34 8.32
C ARG A 148 -21.31 7.83 8.55
N GLN A 149 -21.47 8.24 9.80
CA GLN A 149 -21.65 9.66 10.18
C GLN A 149 -20.50 10.52 9.69
N THR A 150 -19.26 10.05 9.82
CA THR A 150 -18.08 10.78 9.32
C THR A 150 -18.10 10.93 7.79
N THR A 151 -18.55 9.90 7.08
CA THR A 151 -18.67 9.91 5.61
C THR A 151 -19.77 10.87 5.15
N GLU A 152 -20.94 10.81 5.78
CA GLU A 152 -22.08 11.69 5.47
C GLU A 152 -21.78 13.15 5.81
N TRP A 153 -21.17 13.41 6.98
CA TRP A 153 -20.73 14.75 7.37
C TRP A 153 -19.72 15.34 6.38
N TYR A 154 -18.69 14.58 6.00
CA TYR A 154 -17.70 15.05 5.04
C TYR A 154 -18.33 15.42 3.70
N ALA A 155 -19.25 14.58 3.20
CA ALA A 155 -19.96 14.82 1.96
C ALA A 155 -20.85 16.08 2.03
N ALA A 156 -21.43 16.37 3.20
CA ALA A 156 -22.23 17.57 3.43
C ALA A 156 -21.36 18.84 3.50
N GLU A 157 -20.21 18.78 4.17
CA GLU A 157 -19.32 19.93 4.38
C GLU A 157 -18.53 20.30 3.10
N HIS A 158 -17.95 19.29 2.42
CA HIS A 158 -17.02 19.49 1.31
C HIS A 158 -17.64 19.25 -0.07
N GLY A 159 -18.89 18.79 -0.11
CA GLY A 159 -19.56 18.39 -1.35
C GLY A 159 -19.07 17.04 -1.91
N THR A 160 -19.62 16.65 -3.05
CA THR A 160 -19.22 15.44 -3.78
C THR A 160 -19.20 15.66 -5.29
N VAL A 161 -18.33 14.93 -6.00
CA VAL A 161 -18.35 14.80 -7.48
C VAL A 161 -18.90 13.43 -7.82
N ASP A 162 -20.03 13.37 -8.52
CA ASP A 162 -20.73 12.11 -8.81
C ASP A 162 -20.94 11.24 -7.54
N HIS A 163 -21.26 11.89 -6.42
CA HIS A 163 -21.44 11.28 -5.10
C HIS A 163 -20.16 10.71 -4.46
N ARG A 164 -19.00 10.96 -5.08
CA ARG A 164 -17.68 10.61 -4.56
C ARG A 164 -17.01 11.79 -3.89
N ARG A 165 -16.04 11.48 -3.04
CA ARG A 165 -15.10 12.50 -2.54
C ARG A 165 -14.36 13.20 -3.70
N HIS A 166 -14.11 14.50 -3.54
CA HIS A 166 -13.37 15.32 -4.50
C HIS A 166 -11.88 14.90 -4.58
N PHE A 167 -11.36 14.77 -5.80
CA PHE A 167 -9.95 14.45 -6.06
C PHE A 167 -8.96 15.55 -5.65
N GLN A 168 -9.40 16.81 -5.59
CA GLN A 168 -8.56 17.94 -5.20
C GLN A 168 -8.09 17.84 -3.74
N ASP A 169 -8.76 17.01 -2.94
CA ASP A 169 -8.39 16.72 -1.55
C ASP A 169 -7.27 15.67 -1.45
N LEU A 170 -6.82 15.07 -2.57
CA LEU A 170 -5.71 14.13 -2.53
C LEU A 170 -4.42 14.88 -2.21
N PRO A 171 -3.61 14.41 -1.24
CA PRO A 171 -2.27 14.94 -1.09
C PRO A 171 -1.52 14.74 -2.40
N ALA A 172 -0.87 15.80 -2.88
CA ALA A 172 -0.13 15.80 -4.13
C ALA A 172 0.77 14.55 -4.23
N PRO A 173 0.95 13.96 -5.44
CA PRO A 173 1.84 12.82 -5.62
C PRO A 173 3.20 13.14 -5.01
N HIS A 174 3.82 12.15 -4.37
CA HIS A 174 5.03 12.25 -3.53
C HIS A 174 6.31 12.71 -4.28
N ALA A 175 6.26 13.80 -5.04
CA ALA A 175 7.42 14.46 -5.62
C ALA A 175 8.16 15.36 -4.61
N ARG A 176 7.56 15.70 -3.45
CA ARG A 176 8.15 16.65 -2.49
C ARG A 176 8.77 16.07 -1.22
N LEU A 177 8.66 14.77 -0.95
CA LEU A 177 9.24 14.17 0.27
C LEU A 177 10.68 13.65 0.08
N HIS A 178 11.26 13.74 -1.12
CA HIS A 178 12.61 13.25 -1.43
C HIS A 178 13.70 14.32 -1.60
N GLN A 179 13.41 15.62 -1.40
CA GLN A 179 14.39 16.70 -1.61
C GLN A 179 14.94 17.36 -0.34
N GLN A 180 14.72 16.80 0.85
CA GLN A 180 15.40 17.25 2.07
C GLN A 180 16.31 16.14 2.60
N SER A 181 17.34 15.81 1.84
CA SER A 181 18.58 15.23 2.36
C SER A 181 19.43 16.37 2.92
N SER A 182 19.43 16.54 4.23
CA SER A 182 20.43 17.30 4.98
C SER A 182 20.84 16.49 6.21
N PRO A 183 22.10 16.62 6.66
CA PRO A 183 22.80 15.58 7.38
C PRO A 183 22.27 15.42 8.81
N HIS A 184 22.22 14.16 9.24
CA HIS A 184 21.83 13.74 10.59
C HIS A 184 22.57 14.52 11.70
N PRO A 185 21.84 14.96 12.74
CA PRO A 185 22.34 14.88 14.11
C PRO A 185 21.56 13.81 14.87
N GLN A 186 22.26 13.24 15.85
CA GLN A 186 21.78 12.19 16.74
C GLN A 186 20.86 12.77 17.83
N HIS A 187 19.96 11.94 18.35
CA HIS A 187 19.06 12.11 19.51
C HIS A 187 17.75 12.91 19.34
N GLU A 188 16.66 12.16 19.11
CA GLU A 188 15.37 12.13 19.86
C GLU A 188 14.26 11.47 19.01
N PRO A 189 13.37 10.63 19.58
CA PRO A 189 12.36 9.92 18.79
C PRO A 189 11.18 10.84 18.46
N ARG A 190 11.24 11.52 17.30
CA ARG A 190 10.06 12.19 16.71
C ARG A 190 9.14 11.15 16.08
N LEU A 191 7.97 11.00 16.68
CA LEU A 191 6.86 10.15 16.26
C LEU A 191 6.17 10.76 15.02
N ILE A 192 6.74 10.60 13.81
CA ILE A 192 6.05 10.97 12.55
C ILE A 192 6.28 9.88 11.49
N ALA A 193 5.16 9.39 10.97
CA ALA A 193 4.96 8.66 9.71
C ALA A 193 5.62 7.29 9.51
N VAL A 194 4.86 6.22 9.81
CA VAL A 194 5.02 4.92 9.13
C VAL A 194 3.67 4.49 8.55
N ILE A 195 3.31 5.04 7.39
CA ILE A 195 2.40 4.37 6.45
C ILE A 195 3.28 3.86 5.32
N HIS A 196 3.92 2.72 5.53
CA HIS A 196 4.66 2.04 4.45
C HIS A 196 4.21 0.60 4.26
N ARG A 197 3.64 0.38 3.07
CA ARG A 197 3.70 -0.84 2.23
C ARG A 197 3.23 -2.13 2.89
N ALA A 198 1.93 -2.24 3.16
CA ALA A 198 1.27 -3.54 3.23
C ALA A 198 1.06 -4.08 1.80
N ARG A 199 1.74 -5.19 1.44
CA ARG A 199 1.31 -6.01 0.30
C ARG A 199 0.00 -6.72 0.67
N PRO A 200 -0.90 -6.99 -0.30
CA PRO A 200 -2.14 -7.70 -0.05
C PRO A 200 -1.92 -9.20 -0.23
N THR A 201 -1.26 -9.85 0.73
CA THR A 201 -1.24 -11.33 0.81
C THR A 201 -0.99 -11.73 2.25
N ALA A 202 -2.01 -11.53 3.08
CA ALA A 202 -2.21 -12.30 4.29
C ALA A 202 -3.72 -12.52 4.37
N VAL A 203 -4.16 -13.71 3.99
CA VAL A 203 -5.48 -14.22 4.37
C VAL A 203 -5.39 -14.42 5.88
N VAL A 204 -5.84 -13.44 6.65
CA VAL A 204 -6.06 -13.62 8.08
C VAL A 204 -7.47 -14.18 8.20
N GLU A 205 -7.54 -15.48 8.43
CA GLU A 205 -8.75 -16.18 8.84
C GLU A 205 -9.17 -15.63 10.20
N CYS A 206 -10.15 -14.72 10.21
CA CYS A 206 -10.71 -14.16 11.43
C CYS A 206 -11.68 -15.19 12.02
N LYS A 207 -11.18 -16.07 12.89
CA LYS A 207 -12.04 -16.90 13.74
C LYS A 207 -12.82 -15.98 14.69
N ARG A 208 -14.14 -15.99 14.51
CA ARG A 208 -15.15 -15.46 15.45
C ARG A 208 -14.76 -15.82 16.89
N ILE A 209 -14.61 -14.82 17.73
CA ILE A 209 -14.84 -14.97 19.17
C ILE A 209 -16.01 -14.05 19.49
N TYR A 210 -17.20 -14.62 19.55
CA TYR A 210 -18.28 -14.08 20.37
C TYR A 210 -18.16 -14.77 21.73
N SER A 211 -18.09 -13.98 22.80
CA SER A 211 -18.39 -14.45 24.17
C SER A 211 -18.86 -13.23 24.97
N GLU A 212 -20.16 -13.30 25.31
CA GLU A 212 -20.93 -12.63 26.38
C GLU A 212 -20.96 -11.10 26.47
#